data_AF-A0A1Q9VQK5-F1
#
_entry.id   AF-A0A1Q9VQK5-F1
#
_cell.length_a   1.000
_cell.length_b   1.000
_cell.length_c   1.000
_cell.angle_alpha   90.00
_cell.angle_beta   90.00
_cell.angle_gamma   90.00
#
_symmetry.space_group_name_H-M   'P 1'
#
loop_
_entity.id
_entity.type
_entity.pdbx_description
1 polymer ?
#
loop_
_entity_poly.entity_id
_entity_poly.type
_entity_poly.pdbx_seq_one_letter_code
_entity_poly.pdbx_strand_id
1 'polypeptide(L)'
;MTHVLISVARTVQTLEIVAAAGAIRLSELSTALGTSRPGAFRIAQSLVALHWLSQGSDRRYRIGPGVRALGPERRAPTPPSP
;
A
#
# COMPACT_ATOMS: atom_id res chain seq x y z
N MET A 1 -9.06 -22.63 -12.63
CA MET A 1 -8.48 -21.40 -13.21
C MET A 1 -8.72 -20.26 -12.23
N THR A 2 -7.65 -19.71 -11.67
CA THR A 2 -7.76 -18.55 -10.76
C THR A 2 -7.90 -17.30 -11.60
N HIS A 3 -9.07 -16.67 -11.58
CA HIS A 3 -9.33 -15.46 -12.34
C HIS A 3 -8.82 -14.23 -11.55
N VAL A 4 -7.59 -13.81 -11.84
CA VAL A 4 -6.98 -12.63 -11.20
C VAL A 4 -7.28 -11.38 -12.02
N LEU A 5 -7.95 -10.41 -11.39
CA LEU A 5 -8.15 -9.09 -11.99
C LEU A 5 -6.84 -8.30 -11.94
N ILE A 6 -6.36 -7.86 -13.11
CA ILE A 6 -5.09 -7.14 -13.23
C ILE A 6 -5.06 -5.86 -12.39
N SER A 7 -6.19 -5.16 -12.26
CA SER A 7 -6.32 -3.95 -11.43
C SER A 7 -6.16 -4.24 -9.94
N VAL A 8 -6.70 -5.37 -9.47
CA VAL A 8 -6.55 -5.83 -8.08
C VAL A 8 -5.10 -6.19 -7.82
N ALA A 9 -4.47 -6.97 -8.72
CA ALA A 9 -3.06 -7.34 -8.61
C ALA A 9 -2.14 -6.11 -8.55
N ARG A 10 -2.38 -5.10 -9.40
CA ARG A 10 -1.60 -3.84 -9.39
C ARG A 10 -1.77 -3.03 -8.12
N THR A 11 -2.97 -3.03 -7.55
CA THR A 11 -3.26 -2.36 -6.28
C THR A 11 -2.48 -3.01 -5.14
N VAL A 12 -2.53 -4.34 -5.03
CA VAL A 12 -1.80 -5.11 -4.00
C VAL A 12 -0.29 -4.91 -4.16
N GLN A 13 0.23 -5.06 -5.38
CA GLN A 13 1.65 -4.87 -5.68
C GLN A 13 2.14 -3.46 -5.30
N THR A 14 1.31 -2.43 -5.48
CA THR A 14 1.63 -1.06 -5.06
C THR A 14 1.83 -0.96 -3.54
N LEU A 15 0.96 -1.60 -2.76
CA LEU A 15 1.08 -1.62 -1.29
C LEU A 15 2.35 -2.35 -0.85
N GLU A 16 2.65 -3.49 -1.45
CA GLU A 16 3.86 -4.27 -1.15
C GLU A 16 5.13 -3.47 -1.43
N ILE A 17 5.21 -2.82 -2.59
CA ILE A 17 6.36 -1.97 -2.97
C ILE A 17 6.52 -0.80 -1.98
N VAL A 18 5.43 -0.11 -1.63
CA VAL A 18 5.50 1.04 -0.70
C VAL A 18 5.86 0.58 0.71
N ALA A 19 5.33 -0.57 1.16
CA ALA A 19 5.67 -1.14 2.47
C ALA A 19 7.15 -1.52 2.54
N ALA A 20 7.69 -2.18 1.52
CA ALA A 20 9.09 -2.58 1.46
C ALA A 20 10.05 -1.37 1.39
N ALA A 21 9.66 -0.31 0.66
CA ALA A 21 10.46 0.90 0.54
C ALA A 21 10.36 1.84 1.76
N GLY A 22 9.31 1.71 2.57
CA GLY A 22 8.95 2.64 3.65
C GLY A 22 8.43 4.00 3.18
N ALA A 23 9.10 4.63 2.21
CA ALA A 23 8.69 5.89 1.57
C ALA A 23 9.21 6.01 0.13
N ILE A 24 8.32 6.10 -0.86
CA ILE A 24 8.69 6.04 -2.29
C ILE A 24 8.11 7.20 -3.11
N ARG A 25 8.87 7.73 -4.08
CA ARG A 25 8.38 8.74 -5.04
C ARG A 25 7.55 8.11 -6.15
N LEU A 26 6.72 8.91 -6.81
CA LEU A 26 5.91 8.45 -7.94
C LEU A 26 6.73 7.85 -9.10
N SER A 27 7.89 8.42 -9.42
CA SER A 27 8.79 7.88 -10.45
C SER A 27 9.29 6.49 -10.09
N GLU A 28 9.79 6.34 -8.87
CA GLU A 28 10.32 5.08 -8.34
C GLU A 28 9.22 4.00 -8.33
N LEU A 29 7.99 4.36 -7.91
CA LEU A 29 6.84 3.47 -7.96
C LEU A 29 6.46 3.06 -9.39
N SER A 30 6.43 4.01 -10.34
CA SER A 30 6.11 3.68 -11.74
C SER A 30 7.13 2.73 -12.38
N THR A 31 8.41 2.92 -12.06
CA THR A 31 9.49 2.03 -12.49
C THR A 31 9.34 0.64 -11.88
N ALA A 32 9.11 0.56 -10.57
CA ALA A 32 8.95 -0.72 -9.87
C ALA A 32 7.72 -1.52 -10.34
N LEU A 33 6.62 -0.83 -10.69
CA LEU A 33 5.45 -1.47 -11.28
C LEU A 33 5.65 -1.84 -12.76
N GLY A 34 6.62 -1.25 -13.47
CA GLY A 34 6.73 -1.37 -14.92
C GLY A 34 5.50 -0.80 -15.62
N THR A 35 4.98 0.34 -15.14
CA THR A 35 3.78 1.00 -15.69
C THR A 35 4.04 2.46 -16.03
N SER A 36 3.15 3.08 -16.80
CA SER A 36 3.24 4.52 -17.07
C SER A 36 3.03 5.34 -15.80
N ARG A 37 3.67 6.51 -15.73
CA ARG A 37 3.54 7.43 -14.61
C ARG A 37 2.08 7.84 -14.32
N PRO A 38 1.22 8.12 -15.32
CA PRO A 38 -0.20 8.38 -15.07
C PRO A 38 -0.96 7.16 -14.52
N GLY A 39 -0.59 5.94 -14.90
CA GLY A 39 -1.15 4.71 -14.36
C GLY A 39 -0.83 4.53 -12.88
N ALA A 40 0.46 4.61 -12.53
CA ALA A 40 0.92 4.55 -11.15
C ALA A 40 0.31 5.68 -10.30
N PHE A 41 0.18 6.88 -10.86
CA PHE A 41 -0.45 8.01 -10.18
C PHE A 41 -1.90 7.73 -9.81
N ARG A 42 -2.71 7.23 -10.76
CA ARG A 42 -4.11 6.90 -10.50
C ARG A 42 -4.25 5.87 -9.38
N ILE A 43 -3.45 4.81 -9.40
CA ILE A 43 -3.47 3.79 -8.33
C ILE A 43 -3.08 4.41 -6.98
N ALA A 44 -1.98 5.16 -6.93
CA ALA A 44 -1.51 5.78 -5.70
C ALA A 44 -2.54 6.77 -5.12
N GLN A 45 -3.17 7.58 -5.97
CA GLN A 45 -4.21 8.54 -5.53
C GLN A 45 -5.47 7.83 -5.04
N SER A 46 -5.92 6.76 -5.72
CA SER A 46 -7.03 5.95 -5.21
C SER A 46 -6.71 5.39 -3.81
N LEU A 47 -5.49 4.89 -3.60
CA LEU A 47 -5.07 4.39 -2.29
C LEU A 47 -4.92 5.49 -1.24
N VAL A 48 -4.55 6.72 -1.61
CA VAL A 48 -4.57 7.88 -0.71
C VAL A 48 -5.99 8.25 -0.31
N ALA A 49 -6.94 8.27 -1.27
CA ALA A 49 -8.35 8.54 -0.99
C ALA A 49 -8.98 7.48 -0.07
N LEU A 50 -8.49 6.23 -0.13
CA LEU A 50 -8.88 5.14 0.77
C LEU A 50 -8.13 5.14 2.11
N HIS A 51 -7.25 6.12 2.35
CA HIS A 51 -6.36 6.19 3.53
C HIS A 51 -5.39 5.00 3.67
N TRP A 52 -5.17 4.26 2.59
CA TRP A 52 -4.27 3.11 2.54
C TRP A 52 -2.83 3.54 2.24
N LEU A 53 -2.67 4.65 1.55
CA LEU A 53 -1.42 5.39 1.43
C LEU A 53 -1.58 6.80 2.02
N SER A 54 -0.47 7.44 2.35
CA SER A 54 -0.38 8.88 2.59
C SER A 54 0.72 9.48 1.73
N GLN A 55 0.52 10.71 1.24
CA GLN A 55 1.54 11.47 0.53
C GLN A 55 2.08 12.57 1.44
N GLY A 56 3.37 12.52 1.75
CA GLY A 56 4.02 13.56 2.54
C GLY A 56 4.27 14.83 1.72
N SER A 57 4.61 15.93 2.42
CA SER A 57 5.05 17.19 1.78
C SER A 57 6.32 17.00 0.93
N ASP A 58 7.10 15.96 1.21
CA ASP A 58 8.24 15.50 0.43
C ASP A 58 7.89 14.75 -0.87
N ARG A 59 6.59 14.69 -1.21
CA ARG A 59 6.02 13.99 -2.37
C ARG A 59 6.28 12.48 -2.37
N ARG A 60 6.61 11.89 -1.21
CA ARG A 60 6.75 10.44 -1.05
C ARG A 60 5.47 9.82 -0.52
N TYR A 61 5.12 8.67 -1.07
CA TYR A 61 4.04 7.82 -0.61
C TYR A 61 4.53 6.88 0.49
N ARG A 62 3.71 6.72 1.54
CA ARG A 62 3.96 5.83 2.68
C ARG A 62 2.70 5.03 2.99
N ILE A 63 2.84 3.90 3.68
CA ILE A 63 1.69 3.13 4.16
C ILE A 63 0.85 3.98 5.12
N GLY A 64 -0.41 4.16 4.75
CA GLY A 64 -1.42 4.93 5.48
C GLY A 64 -2.10 4.15 6.60
N PRO A 65 -2.91 4.82 7.43
CA PRO A 65 -3.53 4.22 8.60
C PRO A 65 -4.51 3.09 8.26
N GLY A 66 -5.20 3.15 7.12
CA GLY A 66 -6.19 2.14 6.73
C GLY A 66 -5.58 0.75 6.56
N VAL A 67 -4.37 0.65 6.00
CA VAL A 67 -3.64 -0.63 5.88
C VAL A 67 -3.10 -1.09 7.23
N ARG A 68 -2.63 -0.17 8.07
CA ARG A 68 -2.11 -0.52 9.42
C ARG A 68 -3.19 -1.09 10.32
N ALA A 69 -4.43 -0.63 10.17
CA ALA A 69 -5.59 -1.16 10.88
C ALA A 69 -5.96 -2.61 10.48
N LEU A 70 -5.48 -3.09 9.32
CA LEU A 70 -5.65 -4.48 8.87
C LEU A 70 -4.60 -5.44 9.46
N GLY A 71 -3.61 -4.92 10.20
CA GLY A 71 -2.63 -5.74 10.91
C GLY A 71 -3.31 -6.69 11.91
N PRO A 72 -2.59 -7.71 12.41
CA PRO A 72 -3.16 -8.67 13.35
C PRO A 72 -3.85 -7.92 14.48
N GLU A 73 -5.11 -8.28 14.76
CA GLU A 73 -5.82 -7.80 15.93
C GLU A 73 -4.87 -7.96 17.11
N ARG A 74 -4.63 -6.87 17.85
CA ARG A 74 -3.73 -6.89 19.01
C ARG A 74 -4.40 -7.77 20.06
N ARG A 75 -4.21 -9.10 19.96
CA ARG A 75 -4.70 -10.06 20.94
C ARG A 75 -4.07 -9.63 22.25
N ALA A 76 -4.87 -9.14 23.19
CA ALA A 76 -4.40 -8.87 24.54
C ALA A 76 -3.67 -10.12 25.04
N PRO A 77 -2.54 -9.98 25.76
CA PRO A 77 -1.86 -11.14 26.32
C PRO A 77 -2.90 -11.97 27.08
N THR A 78 -3.12 -13.21 26.66
CA THR A 78 -3.94 -14.17 27.40
C THR A 78 -3.37 -14.20 28.82
N PRO A 79 -4.15 -13.83 29.86
CA PRO A 79 -3.64 -13.93 31.22
C PRO A 79 -3.18 -15.38 31.47
N PRO A 80 -2.07 -15.59 32.19
CA PRO A 80 -1.63 -16.94 32.50
C PRO A 80 -2.76 -17.70 33.19
N SER A 81 -3.06 -18.90 32.68
CA SER A 81 -3.99 -19.81 33.35
C SER A 81 -3.46 -20.14 34.75
N PRO A 82 -4.36 -20.28 35.75
CA PRO A 82 -3.99 -20.55 37.14
C PRO A 82 -3.27 -21.89 37.33
#